data_AF-A0A8X6SEL3-F1
#
_entry.id   AF-A0A8X6SEL3-F1
#
_cell.length_a   1.000
_cell.length_b   1.000
_cell.length_c   1.000
_cell.angle_alpha   90.00
_cell.angle_beta   90.00
_cell.angle_gamma   90.00
#
_symmetry.space_group_name_H-M   'P 1'
#
loop_
_entity.id
_entity.type
_entity.pdbx_description
1 polymer ?
#
loop_
_entity_poly.entity_id
_entity_poly.type
_entity_poly.pdbx_seq_one_letter_code
_entity_poly.pdbx_strand_id
1 'polypeptide(L)'
;MPRTRLSHPAKRSNISKRCSTSKNDNSKKQPLADITTRFQNTNVLKTNTTEAYGSKNDKDIVDIGVSYDGSWLTRGHTSNIRVGCVIDLLTGFVIDYEVMSKRCGECEQTKFVLEEDSAEFRIWYEGHQDVCSATHVGSSGAMEVNAAVKLWERSESIGFRYTTLLSDGDSKSFLELKERNVYGSETQIKKEECINHVSKMFGTALRQTIKDWRVKGVTLGGKKRGSLKEETIKKLTRYYTNAIRKNKGDVEAMKTAIYANLFHCMSTD
;
A
#
# COMPACT_ATOMS: atom_id res chain seq x y z
N MET A 1 -73.22 2.92 7.07
CA MET A 1 -72.65 1.60 6.71
C MET A 1 -71.52 1.78 5.70
N PRO A 2 -70.26 1.98 6.13
CA PRO A 2 -69.11 1.99 5.24
C PRO A 2 -68.43 0.61 5.19
N ARG A 3 -68.11 0.13 3.98
CA ARG A 3 -67.38 -1.13 3.75
C ARG A 3 -65.90 -0.99 4.12
N THR A 4 -65.44 -1.85 5.01
CA THR A 4 -64.04 -2.04 5.41
C THR A 4 -63.21 -2.66 4.28
N ARG A 5 -62.11 -2.00 3.89
CA ARG A 5 -61.05 -2.57 3.04
C ARG A 5 -60.04 -3.29 3.94
N LEU A 6 -59.97 -4.62 3.79
CA LEU A 6 -58.93 -5.47 4.36
C LEU A 6 -57.63 -5.30 3.55
N SER A 7 -56.56 -4.99 4.28
CA SER A 7 -55.18 -4.93 3.80
C SER A 7 -54.64 -6.33 3.47
N HIS A 8 -54.05 -6.49 2.28
CA HIS A 8 -53.23 -7.64 1.92
C HIS A 8 -51.77 -7.19 1.73
N PRO A 9 -50.79 -7.84 2.36
CA PRO A 9 -49.39 -7.49 2.18
C PRO A 9 -48.83 -8.11 0.90
N ALA A 10 -48.21 -7.28 0.06
CA ALA A 10 -47.50 -7.70 -1.15
C ALA A 10 -46.14 -8.33 -0.79
N LYS A 11 -45.92 -9.56 -1.26
CA LYS A 11 -44.63 -10.27 -1.21
C LYS A 11 -43.58 -9.50 -2.03
N ARG A 12 -42.48 -9.06 -1.40
CA ARG A 12 -41.23 -8.72 -2.08
C ARG A 12 -40.19 -9.80 -1.80
N SER A 13 -39.73 -10.46 -2.86
CA SER A 13 -38.66 -11.46 -2.85
C SER A 13 -37.29 -10.79 -2.67
N ASN A 14 -36.64 -11.03 -1.52
CA ASN A 14 -35.22 -10.76 -1.31
C ASN A 14 -34.42 -12.01 -1.67
N ILE A 15 -33.63 -11.97 -2.75
CA ILE A 15 -32.62 -12.99 -3.03
C ILE A 15 -31.34 -12.59 -2.29
N SER A 16 -31.25 -13.04 -1.03
CA SER A 16 -30.00 -13.15 -0.28
C SER A 16 -29.57 -14.61 -0.36
N LYS A 17 -28.53 -14.91 -1.15
CA LYS A 17 -27.89 -16.23 -1.10
C LYS A 17 -26.94 -16.25 0.10
N ARG A 18 -27.46 -16.75 1.22
CA ARG A 18 -26.68 -17.37 2.31
C ARG A 18 -25.81 -18.48 1.71
N CYS A 19 -24.51 -18.44 1.95
CA CYS A 19 -23.67 -19.62 1.88
C CYS A 19 -23.66 -20.26 3.27
N SER A 20 -24.32 -21.40 3.39
CA SER A 20 -24.44 -22.21 4.60
C SER A 20 -23.14 -22.96 4.87
N THR A 21 -22.69 -22.90 6.12
CA THR A 21 -21.66 -23.74 6.73
C THR A 21 -22.06 -25.21 6.72
N SER A 22 -21.17 -26.11 6.29
CA SER A 22 -21.12 -27.50 6.77
C SER A 22 -19.84 -27.70 7.59
N LYS A 23 -20.01 -28.37 8.73
CA LYS A 23 -18.97 -28.70 9.72
C LYS A 23 -18.31 -30.03 9.39
N ASN A 24 -17.11 -30.18 9.94
CA ASN A 24 -16.29 -31.40 10.10
C ASN A 24 -15.50 -31.87 8.87
N ASP A 25 -14.28 -31.34 8.75
CA ASP A 25 -13.13 -32.19 8.46
C ASP A 25 -12.03 -31.92 9.49
N ASN A 26 -11.81 -32.93 10.32
CA ASN A 26 -10.82 -32.95 11.39
C ASN A 26 -9.53 -33.53 10.80
N SER A 27 -8.78 -32.73 10.06
CA SER A 27 -7.44 -33.11 9.58
C SER A 27 -6.43 -31.99 9.84
N LYS A 28 -5.51 -32.31 10.76
CA LYS A 28 -4.17 -31.73 10.95
C LYS A 28 -4.09 -30.21 11.05
N LYS A 29 -4.09 -29.72 12.29
CA LYS A 29 -3.42 -28.47 12.68
C LYS A 29 -1.94 -28.59 12.28
N GLN A 30 -1.58 -28.07 11.10
CA GLN A 30 -0.19 -27.78 10.78
C GLN A 30 0.20 -26.48 11.51
N PRO A 31 1.39 -26.43 12.17
CA PRO A 31 1.81 -25.25 12.91
C PRO A 31 2.08 -24.08 11.98
N LEU A 32 1.84 -22.87 12.48
CA LEU A 32 2.11 -21.56 11.86
C LEU A 32 3.56 -21.41 11.35
N ALA A 33 4.47 -22.31 11.74
CA ALA A 33 5.84 -22.45 11.25
C ALA A 33 5.94 -22.75 9.74
N ASP A 34 4.89 -23.31 9.12
CA ASP A 34 4.94 -23.76 7.72
C ASP A 34 4.71 -22.62 6.69
N ILE A 35 4.22 -21.45 7.13
CA ILE A 35 4.11 -20.25 6.28
C ILE A 35 5.46 -19.54 6.19
N THR A 36 6.21 -19.49 7.30
CA THR A 36 7.58 -18.96 7.35
C THR A 36 8.53 -19.81 6.50
N THR A 37 8.28 -21.11 6.37
CA THR A 37 9.12 -22.06 5.62
C THR A 37 8.82 -22.05 4.10
N ARG A 38 7.81 -21.29 3.64
CA ARG A 38 7.46 -21.15 2.21
C ARG A 38 7.82 -19.80 1.58
N PHE A 39 8.52 -18.92 2.29
CA PHE A 39 9.30 -17.86 1.65
C PHE A 39 10.64 -18.46 1.20
N GLN A 40 10.63 -19.03 -0.01
CA GLN A 40 11.75 -19.74 -0.61
C GLN A 40 13.05 -18.91 -0.53
N ASN A 41 14.04 -19.43 0.21
CA ASN A 41 15.45 -19.02 0.27
C ASN A 41 15.71 -17.53 -0.01
N THR A 42 15.76 -16.71 1.05
CA THR A 42 16.28 -15.33 1.01
C THR A 42 17.58 -15.22 0.20
N ASN A 43 18.44 -16.23 0.27
CA ASN A 43 19.67 -16.32 -0.51
C ASN A 43 19.43 -16.42 -2.03
N VAL A 44 18.47 -17.23 -2.49
CA VAL A 44 18.19 -17.39 -3.93
C VAL A 44 17.58 -16.10 -4.50
N LEU A 45 16.63 -15.50 -3.78
CA LEU A 45 16.05 -14.21 -4.18
C LEU A 45 17.14 -13.12 -4.20
N LYS A 46 18.01 -13.10 -3.19
CA LYS A 46 19.14 -12.19 -3.13
C LYS A 46 20.09 -12.36 -4.31
N THR A 47 20.49 -13.58 -4.64
CA THR A 47 21.35 -13.87 -5.79
C THR A 47 20.70 -13.42 -7.09
N ASN A 48 19.43 -13.80 -7.33
CA ASN A 48 18.71 -13.40 -8.53
C ASN A 48 18.61 -11.88 -8.69
N THR A 49 18.33 -11.15 -7.60
CA THR A 49 18.28 -9.68 -7.62
C THR A 49 19.67 -9.10 -7.84
N THR A 50 20.70 -9.57 -7.14
CA THR A 50 22.09 -9.13 -7.30
C THR A 50 22.58 -9.29 -8.74
N GLU A 51 22.30 -10.44 -9.34
CA GLU A 51 22.61 -10.74 -10.75
C GLU A 51 21.85 -9.81 -11.72
N ALA A 52 20.57 -9.53 -11.46
CA ALA A 52 19.77 -8.62 -12.29
C ALA A 52 20.34 -7.19 -12.32
N TYR A 53 20.96 -6.75 -11.22
CA TYR A 53 21.67 -5.48 -11.12
C TYR A 53 23.14 -5.54 -11.60
N GLY A 54 23.59 -6.68 -12.11
CA GLY A 54 24.91 -6.85 -12.73
C GLY A 54 26.07 -6.95 -11.75
N SER A 55 25.81 -7.11 -10.46
CA SER A 55 26.87 -7.35 -9.47
C SER A 55 27.34 -8.81 -9.54
N LYS A 56 28.67 -9.00 -9.54
CA LYS A 56 29.32 -10.32 -9.64
C LYS A 56 29.92 -10.81 -8.31
N ASN A 57 29.85 -9.97 -7.27
CA ASN A 57 30.44 -10.24 -5.96
C ASN A 57 29.34 -10.25 -4.89
N ASP A 58 29.22 -11.35 -4.15
CA ASP A 58 28.27 -11.48 -3.04
C ASP A 58 28.58 -10.57 -1.83
N LYS A 59 29.74 -9.88 -1.83
CA LYS A 59 30.20 -9.01 -0.75
C LYS A 59 29.87 -7.53 -0.96
N ASP A 60 29.51 -7.14 -2.17
CA ASP A 60 29.23 -5.73 -2.48
C ASP A 60 27.77 -5.43 -2.14
N ILE A 61 27.54 -4.32 -1.43
CA ILE A 61 26.19 -3.80 -1.20
C ILE A 61 25.68 -3.27 -2.54
N VAL A 62 24.54 -3.77 -2.99
CA VAL A 62 23.95 -3.36 -4.27
C VAL A 62 22.89 -2.29 -4.05
N ASP A 63 23.07 -1.14 -4.69
CA ASP A 63 22.08 -0.08 -4.73
C ASP A 63 20.93 -0.49 -5.67
N ILE A 64 19.70 -0.56 -5.14
CA ILE A 64 18.53 -1.03 -5.86
C ILE A 64 17.34 -0.06 -5.74
N GLY A 65 16.43 -0.18 -6.70
CA GLY A 65 15.15 0.51 -6.68
C GLY A 65 14.07 -0.42 -6.17
N VAL A 66 13.26 0.05 -5.22
CA VAL A 66 12.23 -0.74 -4.57
C VAL A 66 10.89 -0.02 -4.55
N SER A 67 9.81 -0.78 -4.48
CA SER A 67 8.53 -0.30 -3.98
C SER A 67 8.29 -0.82 -2.56
N TYR A 68 7.60 -0.03 -1.76
CA TYR A 68 7.24 -0.39 -0.40
C TYR A 68 5.75 -0.16 -0.19
N ASP A 69 5.07 -1.22 0.23
CA ASP A 69 3.67 -1.17 0.61
C ASP A 69 3.42 -2.16 1.73
N GLY A 70 2.29 -2.02 2.42
CA GLY A 70 1.92 -2.94 3.47
C GLY A 70 0.45 -3.35 3.43
N SER A 71 0.18 -4.49 4.07
CA SER A 71 -1.17 -4.99 4.24
C SER A 71 -1.51 -5.10 5.72
N TRP A 72 -2.79 -5.00 6.01
CA TRP A 72 -3.35 -5.09 7.35
C TRP A 72 -4.07 -6.42 7.49
N LEU A 73 -3.95 -7.06 8.66
CA LEU A 73 -4.67 -8.31 8.93
C LEU A 73 -6.19 -8.14 8.81
N THR A 74 -6.69 -6.95 9.17
CA THR A 74 -8.12 -6.61 9.12
C THR A 74 -8.33 -5.32 8.35
N ARG A 75 -9.45 -5.23 7.62
CA ARG A 75 -9.83 -3.97 6.94
C ARG A 75 -10.16 -2.89 7.96
N GLY A 76 -9.77 -1.64 7.65
CA GLY A 76 -10.03 -0.46 8.48
C GLY A 76 -8.82 -0.02 9.32
N HIS A 77 -8.94 1.14 9.96
CA HIS A 77 -7.83 1.80 10.66
C HIS A 77 -7.51 1.22 12.05
N THR A 78 -8.24 0.20 12.49
CA THR A 78 -8.14 -0.40 13.83
C THR A 78 -7.34 -1.69 13.87
N SER A 79 -6.70 -2.10 12.76
CA SER A 79 -5.95 -3.35 12.73
C SER A 79 -4.81 -3.36 13.74
N ASN A 80 -4.57 -4.53 14.34
CA ASN A 80 -3.52 -4.71 15.34
C ASN A 80 -2.24 -5.33 14.78
N ILE A 81 -2.29 -5.82 13.55
CA ILE A 81 -1.17 -6.49 12.90
C ILE A 81 -1.07 -5.96 11.47
N ARG A 82 0.14 -5.62 11.05
CA ARG A 82 0.46 -5.28 9.66
C ARG A 82 1.70 -6.03 9.21
N VAL A 83 1.79 -6.22 7.90
CA VAL A 83 3.05 -6.56 7.24
C VAL A 83 3.42 -5.43 6.28
N GLY A 84 4.66 -4.99 6.31
CA GLY A 84 5.25 -4.14 5.26
C GLY A 84 6.21 -4.97 4.42
N CYS A 85 6.18 -4.84 3.11
CA CYS A 85 7.03 -5.58 2.19
C CYS A 85 7.82 -4.62 1.32
N VAL A 86 9.09 -4.97 1.07
CA VAL A 86 9.96 -4.33 0.07
C VAL A 86 9.96 -5.22 -1.17
N ILE A 87 9.60 -4.65 -2.31
CA ILE A 87 9.54 -5.35 -3.59
C ILE A 87 10.53 -4.69 -4.53
N ASP A 88 11.47 -5.47 -5.06
CA ASP A 88 12.43 -5.00 -6.06
C ASP A 88 11.72 -4.59 -7.35
N LEU A 89 12.10 -3.43 -7.90
CA LEU A 89 11.47 -2.89 -9.12
C LEU A 89 11.87 -3.63 -10.39
N LEU A 90 13.05 -4.24 -10.41
CA LEU A 90 13.56 -4.90 -11.61
C LEU A 90 13.03 -6.32 -11.74
N THR A 91 13.15 -7.13 -10.68
CA THR A 91 12.73 -8.53 -10.64
C THR A 91 11.28 -8.72 -10.25
N GLY A 92 10.69 -7.76 -9.51
CA GLY A 92 9.35 -7.89 -8.94
C GLY A 92 9.26 -8.82 -7.72
N PHE A 93 10.40 -9.26 -7.16
CA PHE A 93 10.42 -10.13 -6.00
C PHE A 93 10.27 -9.36 -4.69
N VAL A 94 9.60 -9.98 -3.72
CA VAL A 94 9.61 -9.52 -2.32
C VAL A 94 10.97 -9.90 -1.73
N ILE A 95 11.82 -8.90 -1.49
CA ILE A 95 13.20 -9.11 -1.02
C ILE A 95 13.35 -8.95 0.49
N ASP A 96 12.41 -8.25 1.14
CA ASP A 96 12.39 -8.06 2.59
C ASP A 96 10.96 -7.76 3.09
N TYR A 97 10.67 -8.07 4.35
CA TYR A 97 9.37 -7.80 4.97
C TYR A 97 9.43 -7.64 6.49
N GLU A 98 8.60 -6.77 7.06
CA GLU A 98 8.51 -6.55 8.51
C GLU A 98 7.07 -6.73 8.98
N VAL A 99 6.87 -7.59 9.98
CA VAL A 99 5.58 -7.77 10.65
C VAL A 99 5.56 -6.91 11.91
N MET A 100 4.64 -5.95 11.95
CA MET A 100 4.42 -5.14 13.14
C MET A 100 3.15 -5.60 13.84
N SER A 101 3.18 -5.66 15.17
CA SER A 101 2.01 -6.01 15.98
C SER A 101 1.88 -5.09 17.20
N LYS A 102 0.64 -4.70 17.52
CA LYS A 102 0.28 -4.02 18.77
C LYS A 102 -0.07 -5.02 19.89
N ARG A 103 -0.07 -6.31 19.58
CA ARG A 103 -0.56 -7.37 20.47
C ARG A 103 0.39 -8.55 20.49
N CYS A 104 0.50 -9.17 21.64
CA CYS A 104 1.16 -10.46 21.82
C CYS A 104 0.12 -11.42 22.42
N GLY A 105 -0.09 -12.58 21.78
CA GLY A 105 -1.07 -13.55 22.24
C GLY A 105 -0.75 -14.09 23.63
N GLU A 106 0.53 -14.31 23.92
CA GLU A 106 1.01 -14.73 25.25
C GLU A 106 0.75 -13.67 26.31
N CYS A 107 0.98 -12.39 25.99
CA CYS A 107 0.63 -11.30 26.89
C CYS A 107 -0.89 -11.26 27.15
N GLU A 108 -1.71 -11.35 26.11
CA GLU A 108 -3.17 -11.32 26.26
C GLU A 108 -3.69 -12.47 27.11
N GLN A 109 -3.18 -13.68 26.88
CA GLN A 109 -3.55 -14.86 27.65
C GLN A 109 -3.08 -14.76 29.11
N THR A 110 -1.85 -14.33 29.34
CA THR A 110 -1.29 -14.25 30.69
C THR A 110 -1.96 -13.14 31.50
N LYS A 111 -2.29 -11.99 30.88
CA LYS A 111 -3.13 -10.95 31.51
C LYS A 111 -4.49 -11.49 31.93
N PHE A 112 -5.10 -12.34 31.12
CA PHE A 112 -6.39 -12.96 31.45
C PHE A 112 -6.29 -13.94 32.64
N VAL A 113 -5.16 -14.64 32.77
CA VAL A 113 -4.96 -15.66 33.83
C VAL A 113 -4.47 -15.05 35.14
N LEU A 114 -3.52 -14.12 35.09
CA LEU A 114 -2.84 -13.57 36.27
C LEU A 114 -3.37 -12.20 36.72
N GLU A 115 -4.29 -11.59 35.96
CA GLU A 115 -4.69 -10.17 36.09
C GLU A 115 -3.53 -9.21 35.78
N GLU A 116 -3.80 -8.15 35.01
CA GLU A 116 -2.75 -7.24 34.48
C GLU A 116 -1.99 -6.48 35.59
N ASP A 117 -2.65 -6.20 36.71
CA ASP A 117 -2.09 -5.42 37.81
C ASP A 117 -1.43 -6.28 38.90
N SER A 118 -1.33 -7.60 38.70
CA SER A 118 -0.73 -8.49 39.70
C SER A 118 0.80 -8.44 39.70
N ALA A 119 1.38 -8.77 40.85
CA ALA A 119 2.84 -8.87 40.99
C ALA A 119 3.39 -10.03 40.14
N GLU A 120 2.62 -11.11 40.03
CA GLU A 120 2.90 -12.29 39.23
C GLU A 120 2.97 -11.96 37.74
N PHE A 121 2.02 -11.16 37.23
CA PHE A 121 2.05 -10.71 35.84
C PHE A 121 3.29 -9.87 35.55
N ARG A 122 3.65 -8.95 36.45
CA ARG A 122 4.84 -8.10 36.26
C ARG A 122 6.13 -8.91 36.20
N ILE A 123 6.33 -9.86 37.11
CA ILE A 123 7.51 -10.75 37.12
C ILE A 123 7.56 -11.57 35.83
N TRP A 124 6.43 -12.10 35.38
CA TRP A 124 6.36 -12.82 34.11
C TRP A 124 6.69 -11.91 32.92
N TYR A 125 6.13 -10.70 32.90
CA TYR A 125 6.30 -9.76 31.79
C TYR A 125 7.75 -9.27 31.65
N GLU A 126 8.44 -9.04 32.76
CA GLU A 126 9.88 -8.71 32.77
C GLU A 126 10.71 -9.79 32.05
N GLY A 127 10.39 -11.08 32.25
CA GLY A 127 11.04 -12.19 31.53
C GLY A 127 10.56 -12.39 30.09
N HIS A 128 9.37 -11.91 29.75
CA HIS A 128 8.77 -12.05 28.41
C HIS A 128 9.16 -10.91 27.45
N GLN A 129 9.63 -9.77 27.97
CA GLN A 129 9.83 -8.55 27.19
C GLN A 129 10.67 -8.76 25.92
N ASP A 130 11.74 -9.54 26.01
CA ASP A 130 12.68 -9.78 24.89
C ASP A 130 12.11 -10.70 23.80
N VAL A 131 11.09 -11.51 24.13
CA VAL A 131 10.43 -12.43 23.19
C VAL A 131 9.01 -11.98 22.83
N CYS A 132 8.60 -10.80 23.30
CA CYS A 132 7.27 -10.27 23.10
C CYS A 132 6.99 -10.02 21.61
N SER A 133 5.87 -10.57 21.13
CA SER A 133 5.45 -10.36 19.73
C SER A 133 4.84 -8.97 19.49
N ALA A 134 4.57 -8.17 20.54
CA ALA A 134 4.07 -6.81 20.40
C ALA A 134 5.23 -5.85 20.12
N THR A 135 5.44 -5.54 18.84
CA THR A 135 6.57 -4.73 18.35
C THR A 135 6.24 -3.25 18.15
N HIS A 136 5.01 -2.81 18.44
CA HIS A 136 4.56 -1.43 18.22
C HIS A 136 3.64 -0.90 19.32
N VAL A 137 3.88 0.35 19.71
CA VAL A 137 2.99 1.14 20.57
C VAL A 137 2.51 2.37 19.79
N GLY A 138 1.22 2.66 19.87
CA GLY A 138 0.61 3.84 19.24
C GLY A 138 -0.33 3.51 18.08
N SER A 139 -0.48 4.48 17.15
CA SER A 139 -1.47 4.38 16.07
C SER A 139 -1.10 3.31 15.05
N SER A 140 -2.11 2.70 14.41
CA SER A 140 -1.89 1.75 13.31
C SER A 140 -1.10 2.41 12.19
N GLY A 141 -1.43 3.65 11.79
CA GLY A 141 -0.69 4.37 10.74
C GLY A 141 0.81 4.56 11.03
N ALA A 142 1.21 4.68 12.29
CA ALA A 142 2.63 4.75 12.66
C ALA A 142 3.36 3.41 12.46
N MET A 143 2.67 2.27 12.49
CA MET A 143 3.28 0.96 12.21
C MET A 143 3.84 0.90 10.78
N GLU A 144 3.26 1.66 9.85
CA GLU A 144 3.75 1.73 8.48
C GLU A 144 5.10 2.42 8.36
N VAL A 145 5.21 3.58 8.97
CA VAL A 145 6.46 4.33 9.03
C VAL A 145 7.52 3.52 9.79
N ASN A 146 7.20 2.98 10.96
CA ASN A 146 8.15 2.22 11.78
C ASN A 146 8.64 0.94 11.09
N ALA A 147 7.76 0.23 10.37
CA ALA A 147 8.18 -0.93 9.59
C ALA A 147 9.14 -0.54 8.47
N ALA A 148 8.86 0.56 7.75
CA ALA A 148 9.76 1.06 6.70
C ALA A 148 11.14 1.39 7.28
N VAL A 149 11.19 2.09 8.41
CA VAL A 149 12.46 2.41 9.09
C VAL A 149 13.26 1.14 9.37
N LYS A 150 12.66 0.12 10.01
CA LYS A 150 13.36 -1.15 10.30
C LYS A 150 13.88 -1.85 9.05
N LEU A 151 13.10 -1.84 7.97
CA LEU A 151 13.46 -2.47 6.70
C LEU A 151 14.67 -1.76 6.06
N TRP A 152 14.70 -0.44 6.08
CA TRP A 152 15.81 0.33 5.54
C TRP A 152 17.06 0.22 6.42
N GLU A 153 16.93 0.31 7.75
CA GLU A 153 18.05 0.20 8.68
C GLU A 153 18.78 -1.15 8.56
N ARG A 154 18.06 -2.25 8.29
CA ARG A 154 18.69 -3.58 8.12
C ARG A 154 19.09 -3.93 6.68
N SER A 155 18.70 -3.13 5.69
CA SER A 155 18.89 -3.47 4.27
C SER A 155 20.35 -3.78 3.91
N GLU A 156 21.30 -2.99 4.39
CA GLU A 156 22.73 -3.20 4.10
C GLU A 156 23.23 -4.53 4.69
N SER A 157 22.68 -4.96 5.84
CA SER A 157 23.01 -6.25 6.45
C SER A 157 22.57 -7.45 5.60
N ILE A 158 21.53 -7.27 4.77
CA ILE A 158 21.09 -8.28 3.81
C ILE A 158 21.71 -8.08 2.42
N GLY A 159 22.62 -7.10 2.25
CA GLY A 159 23.41 -6.87 1.02
C GLY A 159 22.80 -5.89 0.02
N PHE A 160 21.78 -5.13 0.42
CA PHE A 160 21.11 -4.16 -0.46
C PHE A 160 21.08 -2.77 0.15
N ARG A 161 21.08 -1.75 -0.70
CA ARG A 161 20.76 -0.38 -0.30
C ARG A 161 19.59 0.11 -1.14
N TYR A 162 18.51 0.48 -0.48
CA TYR A 162 17.26 0.90 -1.13
C TYR A 162 17.35 2.38 -1.51
N THR A 163 18.04 2.68 -2.62
CA THR A 163 18.37 4.05 -3.04
C THR A 163 17.22 4.74 -3.77
N THR A 164 16.32 3.99 -4.39
CA THR A 164 15.12 4.54 -5.06
C THR A 164 13.87 3.92 -4.46
N LEU A 165 12.94 4.76 -4.01
CA LEU A 165 11.62 4.36 -3.53
C LEU A 165 10.56 4.79 -4.54
N LEU A 166 9.97 3.82 -5.24
CA LEU A 166 8.75 4.02 -6.01
C LEU A 166 7.55 3.96 -5.06
N SER A 167 6.84 5.07 -4.92
CA SER A 167 5.62 5.10 -4.11
C SER A 167 4.53 5.95 -4.77
N ASP A 168 3.31 5.85 -4.24
CA ASP A 168 2.29 6.87 -4.44
C ASP A 168 2.75 8.19 -3.75
N GLY A 169 2.06 9.30 -4.05
CA GLY A 169 2.36 10.69 -3.66
C GLY A 169 2.85 10.93 -2.23
N ASP A 170 2.10 11.65 -1.39
CA ASP A 170 2.62 11.99 -0.05
C ASP A 170 2.88 10.72 0.79
N SER A 171 4.17 10.38 0.94
CA SER A 171 4.64 9.19 1.64
C SER A 171 5.30 9.61 2.95
N LYS A 172 4.60 9.40 4.06
CA LYS A 172 5.14 9.65 5.41
C LYS A 172 6.39 8.81 5.68
N SER A 173 6.41 7.57 5.18
CA SER A 173 7.57 6.68 5.29
C SER A 173 8.79 7.29 4.60
N PHE A 174 8.64 7.85 3.40
CA PHE A 174 9.75 8.53 2.71
C PHE A 174 10.29 9.72 3.50
N LEU A 175 9.40 10.56 4.05
CA LEU A 175 9.79 11.72 4.85
C LEU A 175 10.60 11.30 6.08
N GLU A 176 10.12 10.30 6.82
CA GLU A 176 10.81 9.75 7.98
C GLU A 176 12.18 9.16 7.61
N LEU A 177 12.25 8.35 6.55
CA LEU A 177 13.50 7.74 6.10
C LEU A 177 14.55 8.79 5.71
N LYS A 178 14.09 9.88 5.07
CA LYS A 178 14.94 11.01 4.71
C LYS A 178 15.43 11.77 5.94
N GLU A 179 14.54 12.03 6.90
CA GLU A 179 14.87 12.72 8.15
C GLU A 179 15.87 11.93 9.00
N ARG A 180 15.67 10.60 9.09
CA ARG A 180 16.59 9.69 9.79
C ARG A 180 17.94 9.54 9.12
N ASN A 181 18.05 9.91 7.84
CA ASN A 181 19.28 9.80 7.08
C ASN A 181 19.89 8.38 7.17
N VAL A 182 19.05 7.36 6.94
CA VAL A 182 19.35 5.94 7.23
C VAL A 182 20.63 5.38 6.58
N TYR A 183 21.11 5.99 5.48
CA TYR A 183 22.36 5.61 4.81
C TYR A 183 23.46 6.67 4.92
N GLY A 184 23.32 7.62 5.85
CA GLY A 184 24.27 8.70 6.04
C GLY A 184 24.23 9.76 4.92
N SER A 185 25.08 10.79 5.05
CA SER A 185 25.11 11.94 4.13
C SER A 185 25.55 11.59 2.70
N GLU A 186 26.18 10.45 2.51
CA GLU A 186 26.72 10.02 1.21
C GLU A 186 25.62 9.50 0.27
N THR A 187 24.57 8.89 0.81
CA THR A 187 23.51 8.27 0.01
C THR A 187 22.12 8.75 0.42
N GLN A 188 21.50 9.54 -0.46
CA GLN A 188 20.11 9.98 -0.29
C GLN A 188 19.15 9.07 -1.03
N ILE A 189 18.04 8.74 -0.36
CA ILE A 189 16.93 8.02 -0.97
C ILE A 189 16.21 8.95 -1.95
N LYS A 190 16.08 8.52 -3.21
CA LYS A 190 15.29 9.19 -4.24
C LYS A 190 13.88 8.64 -4.23
N LYS A 191 12.89 9.52 -4.35
CA LYS A 191 11.49 9.12 -4.51
C LYS A 191 11.06 9.26 -5.97
N GLU A 192 10.42 8.23 -6.48
CA GLU A 192 9.77 8.22 -7.79
C GLU A 192 8.27 8.04 -7.64
N GLU A 193 7.51 8.70 -8.53
CA GLU A 193 6.05 8.66 -8.53
C GLU A 193 5.54 7.52 -9.40
N CYS A 194 4.62 6.73 -8.87
CA CYS A 194 4.01 5.67 -9.65
C CYS A 194 3.10 6.24 -10.75
N ILE A 195 3.09 5.60 -11.93
CA ILE A 195 2.28 6.07 -13.07
C ILE A 195 0.78 6.14 -12.76
N ASN A 196 0.30 5.25 -11.88
CA ASN A 196 -1.09 5.26 -11.45
C ASN A 196 -1.38 6.49 -10.58
N HIS A 197 -0.42 6.93 -9.76
CA HIS A 197 -0.52 8.13 -8.95
C HIS A 197 -0.48 9.38 -9.85
N VAL A 198 0.48 9.46 -10.76
CA VAL A 198 0.58 10.53 -11.77
C VAL A 198 -0.72 10.69 -12.56
N SER A 199 -1.36 9.57 -12.94
CA SER A 199 -2.68 9.57 -13.58
C SER A 199 -3.77 10.14 -12.67
N LYS A 200 -3.86 9.70 -11.42
CA LYS A 200 -4.84 10.21 -10.44
C LYS A 200 -4.64 11.72 -10.21
N MET A 201 -3.40 12.17 -10.08
CA MET A 201 -3.06 13.59 -9.89
C MET A 201 -3.60 14.46 -11.02
N PHE A 202 -3.43 14.05 -12.27
CA PHE A 202 -3.96 14.78 -13.42
C PHE A 202 -5.49 14.94 -13.34
N GLY A 203 -6.21 13.86 -13.04
CA GLY A 203 -7.66 13.91 -12.85
C GLY A 203 -8.09 14.79 -11.67
N THR A 204 -7.35 14.76 -10.56
CA THR A 204 -7.59 15.63 -9.39
C THR A 204 -7.36 17.09 -9.74
N ALA A 205 -6.28 17.41 -10.46
CA ALA A 205 -5.97 18.76 -10.90
C ALA A 205 -7.10 19.35 -11.76
N LEU A 206 -7.61 18.59 -12.74
CA LEU A 206 -8.75 19.01 -13.56
C LEU A 206 -10.00 19.31 -12.71
N ARG A 207 -10.32 18.46 -11.72
CA ARG A 207 -11.46 18.68 -10.82
C ARG A 207 -11.25 19.91 -9.94
N GLN A 208 -10.02 20.16 -9.49
CA GLN A 208 -9.69 21.34 -8.71
C GLN A 208 -9.81 22.62 -9.55
N THR A 209 -9.30 22.60 -10.79
CA THR A 209 -9.47 23.71 -11.74
C THR A 209 -10.95 24.07 -11.94
N ILE A 210 -11.84 23.09 -12.08
CA ILE A 210 -13.29 23.37 -12.19
C ILE A 210 -13.82 24.09 -10.95
N LYS A 211 -13.41 23.67 -9.74
CA LYS A 211 -13.83 24.30 -8.49
C LYS A 211 -13.31 25.73 -8.41
N ASP A 212 -12.05 25.96 -8.73
CA ASP A 212 -11.39 27.27 -8.63
C ASP A 212 -12.03 28.29 -9.58
N TRP A 213 -12.32 27.88 -10.83
CA TRP A 213 -12.98 28.76 -11.80
C TRP A 213 -14.45 29.01 -11.47
N ARG A 214 -15.14 28.05 -10.85
CA ARG A 214 -16.52 28.24 -10.38
C ARG A 214 -16.61 29.35 -9.33
N VAL A 215 -15.63 29.46 -8.43
CA VAL A 215 -15.56 30.56 -7.45
C VAL A 215 -15.42 31.93 -8.14
N LYS A 216 -14.79 31.96 -9.31
CA LYS A 216 -14.64 33.16 -10.15
C LYS A 216 -15.83 33.42 -11.09
N GLY A 217 -16.94 32.70 -10.91
CA GLY A 217 -18.15 32.84 -11.74
C GLY A 217 -18.08 32.14 -13.10
N VAL A 218 -17.00 31.39 -13.40
CA VAL A 218 -16.83 30.68 -14.67
C VAL A 218 -17.17 29.20 -14.50
N THR A 219 -18.17 28.71 -15.25
CA THR A 219 -18.56 27.30 -15.20
C THR A 219 -17.86 26.50 -16.30
N LEU A 220 -16.82 25.74 -15.92
CA LEU A 220 -16.09 24.84 -16.84
C LEU A 220 -16.71 23.43 -16.96
N GLY A 221 -17.57 23.06 -16.00
CA GLY A 221 -18.27 21.77 -15.97
C GLY A 221 -19.70 21.83 -16.54
N GLY A 222 -20.49 20.79 -16.29
CA GLY A 222 -21.92 20.76 -16.61
C GLY A 222 -22.30 19.92 -17.83
N LYS A 223 -23.45 20.22 -18.44
CA LYS A 223 -24.03 19.42 -19.55
C LYS A 223 -23.65 19.93 -20.95
N LYS A 224 -22.96 21.08 -21.05
CA LYS A 224 -22.61 21.69 -22.34
C LYS A 224 -21.57 20.83 -23.08
N ARG A 225 -21.63 20.78 -24.42
CA ARG A 225 -20.57 20.17 -25.26
C ARG A 225 -19.24 20.87 -24.95
N GLY A 226 -18.16 20.11 -24.88
CA GLY A 226 -16.83 20.63 -24.52
C GLY A 226 -16.60 20.90 -23.03
N SER A 227 -17.61 20.73 -22.16
CA SER A 227 -17.40 20.89 -20.72
C SER A 227 -16.57 19.78 -20.09
N LEU A 228 -15.81 20.14 -19.04
CA LEU A 228 -15.07 19.21 -18.19
C LEU A 228 -16.03 18.51 -17.22
N LYS A 229 -16.99 17.75 -17.74
CA LYS A 229 -17.79 16.81 -16.94
C LYS A 229 -16.94 15.60 -16.54
N GLU A 230 -17.41 14.87 -15.51
CA GLU A 230 -16.67 13.74 -14.94
C GLU A 230 -16.22 12.70 -15.98
N GLU A 231 -17.07 12.37 -16.95
CA GLU A 231 -16.70 11.44 -18.04
C GLU A 231 -15.62 11.99 -18.98
N THR A 232 -15.61 13.31 -19.21
CA THR A 232 -14.54 13.98 -19.98
C THR A 232 -13.23 13.91 -19.20
N ILE A 233 -13.25 14.15 -17.89
CA ILE A 233 -12.05 14.08 -17.02
C ILE A 233 -11.49 12.66 -17.02
N LYS A 234 -12.33 11.63 -16.86
CA LYS A 234 -11.90 10.23 -16.93
C LYS A 234 -11.28 9.90 -18.30
N LYS A 235 -11.89 10.37 -19.40
CA LYS A 235 -11.38 10.16 -20.76
C LYS A 235 -10.00 10.82 -20.96
N LEU A 236 -9.85 12.09 -20.57
CA LEU A 236 -8.59 12.82 -20.63
C LEU A 236 -7.51 12.17 -19.76
N THR A 237 -7.87 11.77 -18.54
CA THR A 237 -6.96 11.07 -17.62
C THR A 237 -6.45 9.77 -18.22
N ARG A 238 -7.32 8.99 -18.87
CA ARG A 238 -6.93 7.76 -19.56
C ARG A 238 -5.99 8.02 -20.74
N TYR A 239 -6.26 9.06 -21.54
CA TYR A 239 -5.40 9.43 -22.66
C TYR A 239 -4.02 9.88 -22.20
N TYR A 240 -3.96 10.71 -21.16
CA TYR A 240 -2.72 11.12 -20.51
C TYR A 240 -1.89 9.91 -20.06
N THR A 241 -2.48 8.97 -19.32
CA THR A 241 -1.79 7.74 -18.89
C THR A 241 -1.32 6.88 -20.06
N ASN A 242 -2.13 6.77 -21.11
CA ASN A 242 -1.77 5.98 -22.29
C ASN A 242 -0.61 6.60 -23.06
N ALA A 243 -0.54 7.93 -23.15
CA ALA A 243 0.57 8.63 -23.77
C ALA A 243 1.88 8.35 -23.01
N ILE A 244 1.85 8.37 -21.67
CA ILE A 244 3.01 8.01 -20.83
C ILE A 244 3.42 6.55 -21.07
N ARG A 245 2.47 5.61 -21.04
CA ARG A 245 2.75 4.17 -21.20
C ARG A 245 3.32 3.80 -22.57
N LYS A 246 2.90 4.49 -23.63
CA LYS A 246 3.31 4.19 -25.01
C LYS A 246 4.67 4.79 -25.39
N ASN A 247 5.14 5.79 -24.65
CA ASN A 247 6.37 6.52 -24.94
C ASN A 247 7.38 6.38 -23.78
N LYS A 248 7.50 5.17 -23.22
CA LYS A 248 8.48 4.90 -22.15
C LYS A 248 9.90 5.08 -22.69
N GLY A 249 10.74 5.79 -21.95
CA GLY A 249 12.13 6.06 -22.34
C GLY A 249 12.30 7.22 -23.33
N ASP A 250 11.22 7.82 -23.83
CA ASP A 250 11.28 8.98 -24.73
C ASP A 250 10.36 10.11 -24.21
N VAL A 251 11.00 11.08 -23.53
CA VAL A 251 10.30 12.21 -22.92
C VAL A 251 9.69 13.15 -23.96
N GLU A 252 10.33 13.33 -25.11
CA GLU A 252 9.85 14.26 -26.15
C GLU A 252 8.69 13.65 -26.94
N ALA A 253 8.75 12.37 -27.28
CA ALA A 253 7.62 11.65 -27.85
C ALA A 253 6.43 11.61 -26.87
N MET A 254 6.71 11.43 -25.56
CA MET A 254 5.68 11.47 -24.52
C MET A 254 4.98 12.83 -24.47
N LYS A 255 5.74 13.93 -24.42
CA LYS A 255 5.17 15.29 -24.45
C LYS A 255 4.32 15.51 -25.70
N THR A 256 4.88 15.19 -26.86
CA THR A 256 4.19 15.30 -28.15
C THR A 256 2.86 14.55 -28.14
N ALA A 257 2.83 13.30 -27.68
CA ALA A 257 1.62 12.50 -27.60
C ALA A 257 0.60 13.06 -26.59
N ILE A 258 1.04 13.61 -25.46
CA ILE A 258 0.16 14.26 -24.48
C ILE A 258 -0.53 15.48 -25.11
N TYR A 259 0.23 16.37 -25.76
CA TYR A 259 -0.33 17.55 -26.41
C TYR A 259 -1.22 17.20 -27.60
N ALA A 260 -0.87 16.20 -28.41
CA ALA A 260 -1.71 15.73 -29.50
C ALA A 260 -3.09 15.26 -29.01
N ASN A 261 -3.13 14.52 -27.89
CA ASN A 261 -4.40 14.11 -27.27
C ASN A 261 -5.22 15.32 -26.77
N LEU A 262 -4.55 16.34 -26.22
CA LEU A 262 -5.22 17.56 -25.77
C LEU A 262 -5.86 18.30 -26.96
N PHE A 263 -5.09 18.55 -28.02
CA PHE A 263 -5.60 19.24 -29.22
C PHE A 263 -6.73 18.47 -29.89
N HIS A 264 -6.63 17.14 -29.98
CA HIS A 264 -7.71 16.30 -30.50
C HIS A 264 -8.99 16.42 -29.67
N CYS A 265 -8.89 16.51 -28.34
CA CYS A 265 -10.07 16.69 -27.48
C CYS A 265 -10.64 18.11 -27.54
N MET A 266 -9.85 19.11 -27.94
CA MET A 266 -10.28 20.49 -28.13
C MET A 266 -10.89 20.74 -29.51
N SER A 267 -10.58 19.91 -30.52
CA SER A 267 -11.14 20.07 -31.87
C SER A 267 -12.67 19.93 -31.84
N THR A 268 -13.34 20.84 -32.53
CA THR A 268 -14.81 20.95 -32.58
C THR A 268 -15.41 20.37 -33.85
N ASP A 269 -14.64 19.60 -34.62
CA ASP A 269 -15.12 18.92 -35.82
C ASP A 269 -16.44 18.12 -35.59
#